data_AF-A0A225E5B2-F1
#
_entry.id   AF-A0A225E5B2-F1
#
_cell.length_a   1.000
_cell.length_b   1.000
_cell.length_c   1.000
_cell.angle_alpha   90.00
_cell.angle_beta   90.00
_cell.angle_gamma   90.00
#
_symmetry.space_group_name_H-M   'P 1'
#
loop_
_entity.id
_entity.type
_entity.pdbx_description
1 polymer ?
#
loop_
_entity_poly.entity_id
_entity_poly.type
_entity_poly.pdbx_seq_one_letter_code
_entity_poly.pdbx_strand_id
1 'polypeptide(L)'
;MAGNLLALETIQPPLPPVSDGQSLWLEFQQPGQFRLLVENETPATVSSGSTAEKVRLTLNTQDAEFLRTAPNQRASLHLFELARTAAQLSTYAGFDKLICLPQVRDMVLLDHQIRTAKTVLQRFHGKALLCDEVGLGKTIEAGLIAAELRTRGLIRSTLILVPPSLIEQWQGEMRRKFSFELISHDDPKFRDRGPAAWNEFDHVITSIHTAKREPHRSAITARHWDLVIVDEAHHLRNRTTQTWRLASELQKQYALLLTATPVQNNLEELFNLVTLLEPGLLRTAKQFQKQFVDKKDKLTPRNLDELHRLLAEVMVRNRRSTVGLQFTRRWAKTERLVPTTAEQQLYSAVANFVRPHLRKDSKSPFSRMAMLSLQMALGSSSQAAAGTLAKLADTPKLTAGEKQTLLDLASQAAEQRESTKVNRLLQLLDEFPDKMVLFTQFRATQEMLQERLAGTKHTVAVFHGGLSRMGKEAAVNEFRGAARLLIATESGSEGRNLQFAHALCNFDLPWNPMRIEQRIGRLSRIGQTKDIEIFNLVSAGTVEESVLHLLQAKLNLFELVIGEIDMILGNLEEEREFEDVVADLWAESNDLTDFRQRMENLGDRLIQAKAEYQQQQAHDNKIFGDRFAPDQ
;
A
#
# COMPACT_ATOMS: atom_id res chain seq x y z
N MET A 1 -48.40 6.10 -9.33
CA MET A 1 -49.79 6.53 -9.11
C MET A 1 -50.61 5.31 -8.74
N ALA A 2 -51.46 5.45 -7.71
CA ALA A 2 -52.56 4.55 -7.29
C ALA A 2 -52.19 3.07 -7.07
N GLY A 3 -52.17 2.52 -5.86
CA GLY A 3 -53.19 2.66 -4.83
C GLY A 3 -54.41 1.82 -5.20
N ASN A 4 -54.53 0.62 -4.63
CA ASN A 4 -55.76 -0.05 -4.18
C ASN A 4 -55.37 -1.42 -3.58
N LEU A 5 -55.36 -1.56 -2.25
CA LEU A 5 -56.51 -1.82 -1.37
C LEU A 5 -57.15 -3.20 -1.61
N LEU A 6 -56.64 -4.15 -0.80
CA LEU A 6 -57.35 -5.16 -0.02
C LEU A 6 -58.57 -5.86 -0.65
N ALA A 7 -58.44 -7.16 -0.88
CA ALA A 7 -59.53 -8.10 -0.64
C ALA A 7 -59.15 -8.99 0.55
N LEU A 8 -59.48 -8.51 1.75
CA LEU A 8 -59.81 -9.37 2.87
C LEU A 8 -61.12 -10.07 2.51
N GLU A 9 -61.06 -11.36 2.19
CA GLU A 9 -62.26 -12.18 2.24
C GLU A 9 -62.70 -12.29 3.71
N THR A 10 -63.71 -11.48 4.03
CA THR A 10 -64.72 -11.66 5.08
C THR A 10 -64.23 -12.15 6.45
N ILE A 11 -64.00 -11.21 7.38
CA ILE A 11 -64.25 -11.46 8.80
C ILE A 11 -65.72 -11.11 9.05
N GLN A 12 -66.55 -12.14 9.26
CA GLN A 12 -67.76 -11.95 10.05
C GLN A 12 -67.37 -12.01 11.54
N PRO A 13 -67.80 -11.06 12.38
CA PRO A 13 -68.64 -9.90 12.10
C PRO A 13 -67.83 -8.61 11.78
N PRO A 14 -68.45 -7.56 11.21
CA PRO A 14 -67.76 -6.32 10.81
C PRO A 14 -67.37 -5.43 12.00
N LEU A 15 -66.29 -4.65 11.82
CA LEU A 15 -65.77 -3.69 12.81
C LEU A 15 -66.60 -2.37 12.81
N PRO A 16 -66.84 -1.74 13.97
CA PRO A 16 -67.61 -0.49 14.09
C PRO A 16 -66.84 0.74 13.59
N PRO A 17 -67.52 1.84 13.17
CA PRO A 17 -66.88 3.03 12.58
C PRO A 17 -66.13 3.88 13.61
N VAL A 18 -65.04 4.52 13.19
CA VAL A 18 -64.11 5.27 14.06
C VAL A 18 -64.07 6.74 13.69
N SER A 19 -64.12 7.60 14.72
CA SER A 19 -64.16 9.06 14.59
C SER A 19 -62.75 9.67 14.68
N ASP A 20 -62.52 10.84 14.10
CA ASP A 20 -61.21 11.51 14.14
C ASP A 20 -60.72 11.74 15.58
N GLY A 21 -59.48 11.30 15.88
CA GLY A 21 -58.86 11.36 17.21
C GLY A 21 -58.87 10.04 17.99
N GLN A 22 -59.37 8.95 17.39
CA GLN A 22 -59.38 7.60 17.95
C GLN A 22 -58.46 6.64 17.18
N SER A 23 -57.66 5.88 17.91
CA SER A 23 -56.80 4.84 17.35
C SER A 23 -57.39 3.45 17.63
N LEU A 24 -57.50 2.63 16.58
CA LEU A 24 -57.94 1.24 16.66
C LEU A 24 -56.76 0.30 16.78
N TRP A 25 -56.91 -0.70 17.64
CA TRP A 25 -55.91 -1.71 17.88
C TRP A 25 -56.56 -3.09 17.86
N LEU A 26 -55.91 -4.06 17.22
CA LEU A 26 -56.29 -5.46 17.33
C LEU A 26 -55.35 -6.12 18.34
N GLU A 27 -55.87 -6.34 19.54
CA GLU A 27 -55.22 -7.05 20.62
C GLU A 27 -55.29 -8.56 20.34
N PHE A 28 -54.17 -9.13 19.93
CA PHE A 28 -54.06 -10.57 19.76
C PHE A 28 -54.25 -11.31 21.08
N GLN A 29 -55.13 -12.31 21.09
CA GLN A 29 -55.38 -13.13 22.28
C GLN A 29 -54.61 -14.44 22.19
N GLN A 30 -54.66 -15.12 21.03
CA GLN A 30 -53.96 -16.38 20.78
C GLN A 30 -54.04 -16.76 19.28
N PRO A 31 -53.21 -17.70 18.77
CA PRO A 31 -53.11 -18.00 17.34
C PRO A 31 -54.47 -18.20 16.66
N GLY A 32 -54.82 -17.27 15.76
CA GLY A 32 -56.11 -17.23 15.06
C GLY A 32 -57.23 -16.39 15.72
N GLN A 33 -57.01 -15.80 16.90
CA GLN A 33 -58.01 -14.98 17.61
C GLN A 33 -57.44 -13.65 18.13
N PHE A 34 -58.15 -12.57 17.80
CA PHE A 34 -57.81 -11.20 18.16
C PHE A 34 -59.07 -10.47 18.69
N ARG A 35 -58.87 -9.49 19.56
CA ARG A 35 -59.88 -8.62 20.15
C ARG A 35 -59.63 -7.18 19.71
N LEU A 36 -60.63 -6.47 19.22
CA LEU A 36 -60.48 -5.06 18.84
C LEU A 36 -60.62 -4.14 20.07
N LEU A 37 -59.72 -3.17 20.21
CA LEU A 37 -59.74 -2.13 21.23
C LEU A 37 -59.63 -0.75 20.57
N VAL A 38 -60.29 0.25 21.17
CA VAL A 38 -60.31 1.65 20.68
C VAL A 38 -59.77 2.52 21.80
N GLU A 39 -58.72 3.29 21.54
CA GLU A 39 -58.10 4.16 22.55
C GLU A 39 -57.95 5.60 22.04
N ASN A 40 -58.24 6.56 22.91
CA ASN A 40 -58.03 7.99 22.69
C ASN A 40 -56.63 8.35 23.17
N GLU A 41 -55.80 8.99 22.33
CA GLU A 41 -54.41 9.29 22.70
C GLU A 41 -54.31 10.23 23.91
N THR A 42 -53.62 9.79 24.97
CA THR A 42 -52.94 10.66 25.94
C THR A 42 -51.68 9.98 26.49
N PRO A 43 -50.64 10.75 26.91
CA PRO A 43 -49.28 10.23 27.02
C PRO A 43 -48.91 9.62 28.38
N ALA A 44 -48.06 8.58 28.32
CA ALA A 44 -47.09 8.07 29.30
C ALA A 44 -47.44 6.91 30.26
N THR A 45 -46.40 6.09 30.47
CA THR A 45 -46.07 5.18 31.60
C THR A 45 -46.67 3.76 31.70
N VAL A 46 -45.83 2.80 31.27
CA VAL A 46 -45.58 1.40 31.68
C VAL A 46 -46.42 0.82 32.85
N SER A 47 -47.13 -0.30 32.62
CA SER A 47 -46.91 -1.53 33.41
C SER A 47 -47.48 -2.81 32.76
N SER A 48 -46.65 -3.84 32.88
CA SER A 48 -46.77 -5.29 32.71
C SER A 48 -48.14 -5.97 32.67
N GLY A 49 -48.28 -6.91 31.71
CA GLY A 49 -48.95 -8.20 31.99
C GLY A 49 -49.50 -8.93 30.76
N SER A 50 -48.71 -9.77 30.07
CA SER A 50 -49.28 -10.99 29.46
C SER A 50 -48.25 -12.12 29.36
N THR A 51 -48.70 -13.29 29.77
CA THR A 51 -48.02 -14.58 29.78
C THR A 51 -48.01 -15.19 28.37
N ALA A 52 -46.83 -15.29 27.74
CA ALA A 52 -46.64 -15.97 26.47
C ALA A 52 -46.08 -17.39 26.67
N GLU A 53 -46.67 -18.39 26.00
CA GLU A 53 -46.11 -19.73 25.89
C GLU A 53 -44.73 -19.67 25.23
N LYS A 54 -43.72 -20.22 25.92
CA LYS A 54 -42.31 -20.10 25.55
C LYS A 54 -41.87 -21.25 24.66
N VAL A 55 -41.46 -20.95 23.43
CA VAL A 55 -40.61 -21.84 22.62
C VAL A 55 -39.17 -21.70 23.10
N ARG A 56 -38.54 -22.80 23.53
CA ARG A 56 -37.15 -22.81 24.04
C ARG A 56 -36.19 -23.10 22.90
N LEU A 57 -35.33 -22.14 22.57
CA LEU A 57 -34.20 -22.32 21.66
C LEU A 57 -32.92 -22.43 22.48
N THR A 58 -32.14 -23.49 22.26
CA THR A 58 -30.85 -23.68 22.93
C THR A 58 -29.78 -22.94 22.12
N LEU A 59 -29.25 -21.86 22.70
CA LEU A 59 -28.17 -21.06 22.11
C LEU A 59 -26.83 -21.45 22.76
N ASN A 60 -25.73 -21.33 22.02
CA ASN A 60 -24.42 -21.45 22.64
C ASN A 60 -24.15 -20.24 23.57
N THR A 61 -23.15 -20.37 24.44
CA THR A 61 -22.89 -19.40 25.51
C THR A 61 -22.59 -17.99 24.98
N GLN A 62 -21.89 -17.88 23.84
CA GLN A 62 -21.52 -16.59 23.23
C GLN A 62 -22.72 -15.90 22.59
N ASP A 63 -23.56 -16.64 21.86
CA ASP A 63 -24.78 -16.11 21.21
C ASP A 63 -25.81 -15.66 22.25
N ALA A 64 -25.92 -16.40 23.37
CA ALA A 64 -26.79 -16.03 24.49
C ALA A 64 -26.33 -14.74 25.17
N GLU A 65 -25.02 -14.50 25.28
CA GLU A 65 -24.45 -13.30 25.88
C GLU A 65 -24.57 -12.08 24.94
N PHE A 66 -24.38 -12.30 23.64
CA PHE A 66 -24.62 -11.30 22.60
C PHE A 66 -26.09 -10.85 22.56
N LEU A 67 -27.04 -11.80 22.57
CA LEU A 67 -28.47 -11.47 22.55
C LEU A 67 -28.95 -10.78 23.84
N ARG A 68 -28.29 -10.99 24.98
CA ARG A 68 -28.58 -10.27 26.24
C ARG A 68 -28.09 -8.83 26.23
N THR A 69 -27.04 -8.55 25.47
CA THR A 69 -26.39 -7.24 25.39
C THR A 69 -26.88 -6.42 24.20
N ALA A 70 -27.50 -7.06 23.20
CA ALA A 70 -28.11 -6.40 22.07
C ALA A 70 -29.36 -5.59 22.48
N PRO A 71 -29.55 -4.37 21.95
CA PRO A 71 -30.75 -3.58 22.22
C PRO A 71 -31.99 -4.35 21.74
N ASN A 72 -32.99 -4.49 22.60
CA ASN A 72 -34.29 -5.13 22.30
C ASN A 72 -35.05 -4.36 21.22
N GLN A 73 -34.69 -4.53 19.95
CA GLN A 73 -35.51 -4.09 18.83
C GLN A 73 -36.53 -5.18 18.51
N ARG A 74 -37.80 -4.83 18.63
CA ARG A 74 -38.92 -5.69 18.24
C ARG A 74 -39.14 -5.53 16.74
N ALA A 75 -38.95 -6.60 15.98
CA ALA A 75 -39.32 -6.67 14.57
C ALA A 75 -40.65 -7.42 14.41
N SER A 76 -41.45 -7.05 13.41
CA SER A 76 -42.64 -7.82 13.04
C SER A 76 -42.23 -9.18 12.45
N LEU A 77 -43.10 -10.19 12.53
CA LEU A 77 -42.83 -11.52 11.95
C LEU A 77 -42.50 -11.43 10.45
N HIS A 78 -43.16 -10.53 9.72
CA HIS A 78 -42.88 -10.26 8.31
C HIS A 78 -41.47 -9.68 8.08
N LEU A 79 -41.01 -8.74 8.92
CA LEU A 79 -39.65 -8.20 8.84
C LEU A 79 -38.60 -9.24 9.24
N PHE A 80 -38.92 -10.12 10.20
CA PHE A 80 -38.06 -11.24 10.56
C PHE A 80 -37.96 -12.28 9.45
N GLU A 81 -39.07 -12.64 8.81
CA GLU A 81 -39.10 -13.57 7.68
C GLU A 81 -38.38 -12.97 6.46
N LEU A 82 -38.58 -11.69 6.15
CA LEU A 82 -37.81 -10.97 5.14
C LEU A 82 -36.32 -10.92 5.47
N ALA A 83 -35.94 -10.64 6.71
CA ALA A 83 -34.54 -10.61 7.14
C ALA A 83 -33.91 -12.00 7.09
N ARG A 84 -34.65 -13.07 7.44
CA ARG A 84 -34.22 -14.46 7.35
C ARG A 84 -34.07 -14.91 5.90
N THR A 85 -35.01 -14.57 5.03
CA THR A 85 -34.95 -14.88 3.60
C THR A 85 -33.87 -14.05 2.90
N ALA A 86 -33.66 -12.80 3.27
CA ALA A 86 -32.53 -11.98 2.82
C ALA A 86 -31.19 -12.54 3.31
N ALA A 87 -31.11 -12.99 4.57
CA ALA A 87 -29.93 -13.66 5.12
C ALA A 87 -29.65 -15.00 4.41
N GLN A 88 -30.69 -15.79 4.14
CA GLN A 88 -30.59 -17.02 3.35
C GLN A 88 -30.19 -16.75 1.89
N LEU A 89 -30.77 -15.75 1.21
CA LEU A 89 -30.34 -15.35 -0.14
C LEU A 89 -28.93 -14.73 -0.16
N SER A 90 -28.48 -14.14 0.95
CA SER A 90 -27.11 -13.63 1.11
C SER A 90 -26.07 -14.73 1.37
N THR A 91 -26.51 -15.92 1.79
CA THR A 91 -25.66 -17.10 2.02
C THR A 91 -25.72 -18.13 0.87
N TYR A 92 -26.67 -18.01 -0.06
CA TYR A 92 -26.77 -18.77 -1.31
C TYR A 92 -26.04 -18.03 -2.46
N ALA A 93 -25.16 -18.57 -3.29
CA ALA A 93 -24.42 -19.82 -3.30
C ALA A 93 -23.22 -19.58 -4.24
N GLY A 94 -21.99 -19.81 -3.77
CA GLY A 94 -20.76 -19.67 -4.57
C GLY A 94 -20.14 -18.26 -4.61
N PHE A 95 -18.94 -18.19 -5.19
CA PHE A 95 -18.20 -16.95 -5.46
C PHE A 95 -18.43 -16.43 -6.89
N ASP A 96 -19.55 -16.83 -7.52
CA ASP A 96 -19.92 -16.47 -8.90
C ASP A 96 -20.13 -14.96 -9.07
N LYS A 97 -20.59 -14.30 -8.01
CA LYS A 97 -20.65 -12.85 -7.87
C LYS A 97 -19.90 -12.45 -6.61
N LEU A 98 -19.06 -11.43 -6.73
CA LEU A 98 -18.37 -10.82 -5.59
C LEU A 98 -19.31 -9.80 -4.95
N ILE A 99 -19.66 -10.01 -3.68
CA ILE A 99 -20.58 -9.13 -2.94
C ILE A 99 -19.88 -7.90 -2.35
N CYS A 100 -18.54 -7.91 -2.29
CA CYS A 100 -17.74 -6.78 -1.82
C CYS A 100 -17.65 -5.63 -2.84
N LEU A 101 -18.00 -5.85 -4.12
CA LEU A 101 -17.81 -4.85 -5.19
C LEU A 101 -18.43 -3.47 -4.89
N PRO A 102 -19.65 -3.35 -4.34
CA PRO A 102 -20.23 -2.05 -4.01
C PRO A 102 -19.48 -1.29 -2.90
N GLN A 103 -18.63 -1.98 -2.13
CA GLN A 103 -17.84 -1.38 -1.05
C GLN A 103 -16.47 -0.89 -1.54
N VAL A 104 -16.05 -1.28 -2.75
CA VAL A 104 -14.78 -0.83 -3.35
C VAL A 104 -14.90 0.64 -3.75
N ARG A 105 -13.90 1.45 -3.38
CA ARG A 105 -13.91 2.91 -3.57
C ARG A 105 -12.72 3.38 -4.40
N ASP A 106 -12.88 4.56 -4.99
CA ASP A 106 -11.80 5.34 -5.59
C ASP A 106 -10.98 4.62 -6.68
N MET A 107 -11.58 3.66 -7.38
CA MET A 107 -10.97 2.99 -8.53
C MET A 107 -12.01 2.45 -9.51
N VAL A 108 -11.55 2.19 -10.73
CA VAL A 108 -12.22 1.31 -11.68
C VAL A 108 -11.52 -0.05 -11.60
N LEU A 109 -12.27 -1.10 -11.24
CA LEU A 109 -11.75 -2.46 -11.24
C LEU A 109 -11.61 -2.97 -12.67
N LEU A 110 -10.52 -3.67 -12.92
CA LEU A 110 -10.24 -4.27 -14.22
C LEU A 110 -10.80 -5.69 -14.28
N ASP A 111 -11.24 -6.13 -15.45
CA ASP A 111 -11.89 -7.42 -15.60
C ASP A 111 -11.02 -8.59 -15.13
N HIS A 112 -9.71 -8.54 -15.39
CA HIS A 112 -8.78 -9.57 -14.94
C HIS A 112 -8.72 -9.65 -13.41
N GLN A 113 -8.80 -8.52 -12.69
CA GLN A 113 -8.75 -8.51 -11.23
C GLN A 113 -9.98 -9.20 -10.63
N ILE A 114 -11.15 -8.99 -11.24
CA ILE A 114 -12.39 -9.65 -10.86
C ILE A 114 -12.29 -11.16 -11.15
N ARG A 115 -11.79 -11.55 -12.33
CA ARG A 115 -11.60 -12.96 -12.69
C ARG A 115 -10.61 -13.67 -11.78
N THR A 116 -9.48 -13.04 -11.45
CA THR A 116 -8.50 -13.54 -10.48
C THR A 116 -9.18 -13.82 -9.16
N ALA A 117 -9.88 -12.83 -8.58
CA ALA A 117 -10.54 -13.00 -7.29
C ALA A 117 -11.58 -14.14 -7.30
N LYS A 118 -12.40 -14.24 -8.36
CA LYS A 118 -13.34 -15.36 -8.50
C LYS A 118 -12.63 -16.71 -8.58
N THR A 119 -11.59 -16.83 -9.42
CA THR A 119 -10.83 -18.08 -9.59
C THR A 119 -10.24 -18.55 -8.27
N VAL A 120 -9.60 -17.64 -7.53
CA VAL A 120 -9.00 -17.95 -6.23
C VAL A 120 -10.04 -18.46 -5.23
N LEU A 121 -11.19 -17.81 -5.19
CA LEU A 121 -12.23 -18.13 -4.22
C LEU A 121 -13.06 -19.38 -4.61
N GLN A 122 -13.33 -19.58 -5.90
CA GLN A 122 -14.12 -20.70 -6.42
C GLN A 122 -13.31 -21.99 -6.55
N ARG A 123 -12.15 -21.91 -7.20
CA ARG A 123 -11.36 -23.09 -7.60
C ARG A 123 -10.23 -23.37 -6.63
N PHE A 124 -9.51 -22.33 -6.20
CA PHE A 124 -8.30 -22.52 -5.38
C PHE A 124 -8.61 -22.50 -3.88
N HIS A 125 -9.88 -22.47 -3.50
CA HIS A 125 -10.35 -22.49 -2.11
C HIS A 125 -9.67 -21.42 -1.22
N GLY A 126 -9.36 -20.26 -1.81
CA GLY A 126 -8.71 -19.13 -1.13
C GLY A 126 -7.21 -19.31 -0.85
N LYS A 127 -6.56 -20.27 -1.51
CA LYS A 127 -5.10 -20.46 -1.46
C LYS A 127 -4.49 -20.30 -2.84
N ALA A 128 -3.76 -19.22 -3.08
CA ALA A 128 -3.28 -18.91 -4.42
C ALA A 128 -1.89 -18.31 -4.46
N LEU A 129 -1.18 -18.63 -5.54
CA LEU A 129 0.03 -17.98 -5.99
C LEU A 129 -0.32 -17.01 -7.11
N LEU A 130 -0.37 -15.71 -6.80
CA LEU A 130 -0.67 -14.64 -7.77
C LEU A 130 0.63 -14.17 -8.43
N CYS A 131 0.81 -14.60 -9.67
CA CYS A 131 2.01 -14.42 -10.48
C CYS A 131 1.90 -13.39 -11.59
N ASP A 132 0.96 -12.46 -11.43
CA ASP A 132 0.72 -11.38 -12.35
C ASP A 132 1.97 -10.52 -12.57
N GLU A 133 2.12 -10.06 -13.82
CA GLU A 133 3.15 -9.12 -14.22
C GLU A 133 3.14 -7.87 -13.32
N VAL A 134 4.31 -7.27 -13.12
CA VAL A 134 4.45 -6.07 -12.30
C VAL A 134 3.51 -4.98 -12.81
N GLY A 135 2.82 -4.28 -11.90
CA GLY A 135 1.92 -3.16 -12.24
C GLY A 135 0.47 -3.54 -12.57
N LEU A 136 0.11 -4.83 -12.68
CA LEU A 136 -1.29 -5.26 -12.95
C LEU A 136 -2.23 -5.17 -11.73
N GLY A 137 -1.69 -4.87 -10.55
CA GLY A 137 -2.47 -4.61 -9.34
C GLY A 137 -2.69 -5.84 -8.46
N LYS A 138 -1.67 -6.69 -8.24
CA LYS A 138 -1.71 -7.82 -7.27
C LYS A 138 -2.24 -7.42 -5.89
N THR A 139 -1.87 -6.23 -5.39
CA THR A 139 -2.41 -5.67 -4.14
C THR A 139 -3.93 -5.46 -4.20
N ILE A 140 -4.47 -5.05 -5.35
CA ILE A 140 -5.91 -4.89 -5.57
C ILE A 140 -6.61 -6.24 -5.60
N GLU A 141 -6.03 -7.21 -6.29
CA GLU A 141 -6.58 -8.57 -6.35
C GLU A 141 -6.63 -9.22 -4.96
N ALA A 142 -5.52 -9.14 -4.22
CA ALA A 142 -5.44 -9.63 -2.85
C ALA A 142 -6.41 -8.88 -1.92
N GLY A 143 -6.50 -7.55 -2.05
CA GLY A 143 -7.46 -6.73 -1.32
C GLY A 143 -8.91 -7.08 -1.64
N LEU A 144 -9.23 -7.38 -2.89
CA LEU A 144 -10.55 -7.80 -3.33
C LEU A 144 -10.94 -9.16 -2.77
N ILE A 145 -10.01 -10.12 -2.79
CA ILE A 145 -10.19 -11.45 -2.18
C ILE A 145 -10.42 -11.31 -0.67
N ALA A 146 -9.58 -10.54 0.02
CA ALA A 146 -9.68 -10.34 1.46
C ALA A 146 -10.99 -9.61 1.83
N ALA A 147 -11.38 -8.59 1.07
CA ALA A 147 -12.64 -7.87 1.27
C ALA A 147 -13.85 -8.80 1.07
N GLU A 148 -13.83 -9.67 0.05
CA GLU A 148 -14.90 -10.64 -0.18
C GLU A 148 -15.03 -11.65 0.97
N LEU A 149 -13.91 -12.24 1.40
CA LEU A 149 -13.88 -13.17 2.53
C LEU A 149 -14.39 -12.50 3.83
N ARG A 150 -13.98 -11.25 4.07
CA ARG A 150 -14.40 -10.49 5.26
C ARG A 150 -15.88 -10.14 5.22
N THR A 151 -16.39 -9.67 4.08
CA THR A 151 -17.81 -9.30 3.93
C THR A 151 -18.72 -10.52 4.08
N ARG A 152 -18.23 -11.72 3.74
CA ARG A 152 -18.92 -12.99 3.98
C ARG A 152 -18.73 -13.54 5.40
N GLY A 153 -17.91 -12.90 6.24
CA GLY A 153 -17.61 -13.36 7.60
C GLY A 153 -16.72 -14.61 7.67
N LEU A 154 -16.02 -14.95 6.58
CA LEU A 154 -15.13 -16.11 6.49
C LEU A 154 -13.75 -15.87 7.09
N ILE A 155 -13.37 -14.60 7.29
CA ILE A 155 -12.13 -14.21 7.96
C ILE A 155 -12.45 -13.20 9.05
N ARG A 156 -11.82 -13.35 10.21
CA ARG A 156 -11.81 -12.40 11.32
C ARG A 156 -10.40 -11.90 11.59
N SER A 157 -9.39 -12.73 11.36
CA SER A 157 -7.98 -12.42 11.54
C SER A 157 -7.22 -12.42 10.21
N THR A 158 -6.31 -11.46 10.04
CA THR A 158 -5.50 -11.33 8.83
C THR A 158 -4.09 -10.88 9.17
N LEU A 159 -3.10 -11.58 8.62
CA LEU A 159 -1.69 -11.22 8.69
C LEU A 159 -1.18 -10.91 7.28
N ILE A 160 -0.65 -9.70 7.09
CA ILE A 160 0.00 -9.30 5.84
C ILE A 160 1.50 -9.12 6.09
N LEU A 161 2.31 -9.88 5.37
CA LEU A 161 3.77 -9.81 5.39
C LEU A 161 4.25 -9.15 4.10
N VAL A 162 4.97 -8.05 4.21
CA VAL A 162 5.45 -7.26 3.06
C VAL A 162 6.92 -6.85 3.25
N PRO A 163 7.61 -6.37 2.21
CA PRO A 163 8.82 -5.57 2.36
C PRO A 163 8.56 -4.30 3.20
N PRO A 164 9.54 -3.81 3.99
CA PRO A 164 9.37 -2.60 4.81
C PRO A 164 8.86 -1.39 4.01
N SER A 165 9.37 -1.21 2.79
CA SER A 165 9.03 -0.12 1.86
C SER A 165 7.56 -0.12 1.41
N LEU A 166 6.83 -1.23 1.55
CA LEU A 166 5.46 -1.39 1.07
C LEU A 166 4.40 -1.30 2.17
N ILE A 167 4.77 -1.21 3.46
CA ILE A 167 3.82 -1.21 4.60
C ILE A 167 2.80 -0.07 4.45
N GLU A 168 3.28 1.17 4.33
CA GLU A 168 2.41 2.35 4.27
C GLU A 168 1.54 2.34 2.99
N GLN A 169 2.10 1.87 1.87
CA GLN A 169 1.34 1.70 0.64
C GLN A 169 0.19 0.72 0.84
N TRP A 170 0.44 -0.47 1.39
CA TRP A 170 -0.60 -1.45 1.67
C TRP A 170 -1.66 -0.90 2.62
N GLN A 171 -1.27 -0.28 3.74
CA GLN A 171 -2.23 0.32 4.67
C GLN A 171 -3.10 1.37 3.98
N GLY A 172 -2.49 2.27 3.21
CA GLY A 172 -3.19 3.32 2.48
C GLY A 172 -4.16 2.76 1.44
N GLU A 173 -3.73 1.76 0.67
CA GLU A 173 -4.58 1.12 -0.34
C GLU A 173 -5.75 0.36 0.30
N MET A 174 -5.49 -0.50 1.27
CA MET A 174 -6.51 -1.31 1.96
C MET A 174 -7.54 -0.44 2.66
N ARG A 175 -7.09 0.61 3.36
CA ARG A 175 -7.96 1.57 4.02
C ARG A 175 -8.84 2.34 3.04
N ARG A 176 -8.23 2.92 2.00
CA ARG A 176 -8.92 3.82 1.08
C ARG A 176 -9.89 3.07 0.18
N LYS A 177 -9.43 1.96 -0.40
CA LYS A 177 -10.11 1.25 -1.48
C LYS A 177 -11.08 0.20 -0.97
N PHE A 178 -10.74 -0.48 0.14
CA PHE A 178 -11.51 -1.61 0.65
C PHE A 178 -12.11 -1.37 2.04
N SER A 179 -11.94 -0.17 2.61
CA SER A 179 -12.35 0.14 4.01
C SER A 179 -11.83 -0.91 4.99
N PHE A 180 -10.59 -1.35 4.76
CA PHE A 180 -9.92 -2.38 5.53
C PHE A 180 -8.73 -1.75 6.27
N GLU A 181 -8.93 -1.49 7.56
CA GLU A 181 -7.91 -0.93 8.45
C GLU A 181 -6.93 -2.03 8.88
N LEU A 182 -5.64 -1.76 8.69
CA LEU A 182 -4.53 -2.63 9.08
C LEU A 182 -3.66 -1.87 10.07
N ILE A 183 -3.27 -2.51 11.17
CA ILE A 183 -2.31 -1.95 12.13
C ILE A 183 -0.90 -2.46 11.84
N SER A 184 0.08 -1.55 11.80
CA SER A 184 1.49 -1.91 11.67
C SER A 184 2.11 -2.20 13.04
N HIS A 185 3.10 -3.07 13.08
CA HIS A 185 3.88 -3.32 14.31
C HIS A 185 4.56 -2.07 14.89
N ASP A 186 4.86 -1.08 14.05
CA ASP A 186 5.49 0.19 14.43
C ASP A 186 4.48 1.24 14.93
N ASP A 187 3.17 0.99 14.78
CA ASP A 187 2.14 1.89 15.30
C ASP A 187 2.30 2.01 16.82
N PRO A 188 2.27 3.22 17.40
CA PRO A 188 2.35 3.42 18.84
C PRO A 188 1.38 2.53 19.62
N LYS A 189 0.13 2.38 19.13
CA LYS A 189 -0.90 1.54 19.79
C LYS A 189 -0.52 0.07 19.83
N PHE A 190 0.24 -0.39 18.84
CA PHE A 190 0.75 -1.76 18.80
C PHE A 190 1.96 -1.91 19.73
N ARG A 191 2.92 -0.98 19.64
CA ARG A 191 4.15 -0.99 20.45
C ARG A 191 3.88 -0.91 21.95
N ASP A 192 2.92 -0.09 22.37
CA ASP A 192 2.54 0.07 23.78
C ASP A 192 2.03 -1.24 24.42
N ARG A 193 1.56 -2.18 23.59
CA ARG A 193 1.09 -3.51 24.02
C ARG A 193 2.17 -4.59 23.97
N GLY A 194 3.33 -4.30 23.38
CA GLY A 194 4.44 -5.25 23.26
C GLY A 194 4.03 -6.55 22.55
N PRO A 195 4.55 -7.73 22.97
CA PRO A 195 4.22 -9.01 22.35
C PRO A 195 2.75 -9.42 22.43
N ALA A 196 1.96 -8.91 23.40
CA ALA A 196 0.54 -9.22 23.51
C ALA A 196 -0.28 -8.68 22.33
N ALA A 197 0.21 -7.61 21.68
CA ALA A 197 -0.43 -6.98 20.53
C ALA A 197 -0.78 -7.95 19.40
N TRP A 198 0.06 -8.97 19.16
CA TRP A 198 -0.16 -9.98 18.11
C TRP A 198 -1.42 -10.82 18.32
N ASN A 199 -1.93 -10.89 19.56
CA ASN A 199 -3.19 -11.57 19.90
C ASN A 199 -4.36 -10.60 20.06
N GLU A 200 -4.11 -9.33 20.39
CA GLU A 200 -5.16 -8.32 20.60
C GLU A 200 -5.69 -7.72 19.28
N PHE A 201 -4.83 -7.56 18.28
CA PHE A 201 -5.21 -6.96 17.00
C PHE A 201 -5.51 -8.02 15.95
N ASP A 202 -6.67 -7.94 15.33
CA ASP A 202 -7.12 -8.94 14.36
C ASP A 202 -6.50 -8.79 12.97
N HIS A 203 -6.15 -7.57 12.57
CA HIS A 203 -5.72 -7.28 11.21
C HIS A 203 -4.37 -6.55 11.23
N VAL A 204 -3.30 -7.32 11.05
CA VAL A 204 -1.94 -6.87 11.27
C VAL A 204 -1.14 -6.90 9.97
N ILE A 205 -0.36 -5.84 9.74
CA ILE A 205 0.65 -5.78 8.69
C ILE A 205 2.02 -5.59 9.31
N THR A 206 3.04 -6.28 8.79
CA THR A 206 4.41 -6.11 9.26
C THR A 206 5.41 -6.47 8.18
N SER A 207 6.66 -6.04 8.38
CA SER A 207 7.72 -6.48 7.50
C SER A 207 8.06 -7.95 7.76
N ILE A 208 8.36 -8.71 6.71
CA ILE A 208 8.78 -10.10 6.87
C ILE A 208 10.13 -10.22 7.63
N HIS A 209 10.97 -9.17 7.53
CA HIS A 209 12.24 -9.06 8.25
C HIS A 209 12.05 -8.89 9.75
N THR A 210 11.02 -8.15 10.18
CA THR A 210 10.65 -8.05 11.58
C THR A 210 9.98 -9.33 12.07
N ALA A 211 9.02 -9.85 11.30
CA ALA A 211 8.23 -11.01 11.68
C ALA A 211 9.06 -12.27 11.95
N LYS A 212 10.19 -12.46 11.24
CA LYS A 212 11.06 -13.63 11.41
C LYS A 212 11.94 -13.59 12.68
N ARG A 213 12.03 -12.45 13.36
CA ARG A 213 12.90 -12.24 14.53
C ARG A 213 12.11 -12.42 15.83
N GLU A 214 12.77 -12.87 16.90
CA GLU A 214 12.17 -12.89 18.24
C GLU A 214 12.10 -11.47 18.83
N PRO A 215 11.10 -11.15 19.66
CA PRO A 215 10.02 -12.03 20.16
C PRO A 215 8.80 -12.15 19.22
N HIS A 216 8.84 -11.55 18.03
CA HIS A 216 7.68 -11.48 17.14
C HIS A 216 7.32 -12.84 16.53
N ARG A 217 8.33 -13.60 16.09
CA ARG A 217 8.11 -14.90 15.46
C ARG A 217 7.26 -15.83 16.32
N SER A 218 7.64 -16.03 17.59
CA SER A 218 6.92 -16.91 18.50
C SER A 218 5.48 -16.47 18.76
N ALA A 219 5.23 -15.18 18.88
CA ALA A 219 3.88 -14.64 19.05
C ALA A 219 3.01 -14.84 17.79
N ILE A 220 3.60 -14.63 16.60
CA ILE A 220 2.91 -14.77 15.31
C ILE A 220 2.54 -16.23 15.02
N THR A 221 3.46 -17.18 15.27
CA THR A 221 3.25 -18.61 14.97
C THR A 221 2.37 -19.32 15.99
N ALA A 222 2.26 -18.79 17.21
CA ALA A 222 1.35 -19.32 18.23
C ALA A 222 -0.13 -19.08 17.92
N ARG A 223 -0.45 -18.12 17.05
CA ARG A 223 -1.82 -17.73 16.68
C ARG A 223 -2.24 -18.38 15.36
N HIS A 224 -3.50 -18.80 15.30
CA HIS A 224 -4.16 -19.16 14.04
C HIS A 224 -4.64 -17.89 13.31
N TRP A 225 -4.28 -17.76 12.04
CA TRP A 225 -4.69 -16.65 11.18
C TRP A 225 -5.64 -17.13 10.10
N ASP A 226 -6.80 -16.51 9.95
CA ASP A 226 -7.76 -16.96 8.93
C ASP A 226 -7.21 -16.68 7.52
N LEU A 227 -6.57 -15.53 7.32
CA LEU A 227 -5.91 -15.17 6.05
C LEU A 227 -4.47 -14.72 6.28
N VAL A 228 -3.53 -15.32 5.55
CA VAL A 228 -2.15 -14.85 5.45
C VAL A 228 -1.90 -14.36 4.03
N ILE A 229 -1.42 -13.13 3.89
CA ILE A 229 -0.97 -12.57 2.60
C ILE A 229 0.53 -12.33 2.73
N VAL A 230 1.31 -12.84 1.76
CA VAL A 230 2.73 -12.52 1.65
C VAL A 230 2.97 -11.84 0.31
N ASP A 231 3.28 -10.55 0.35
CA ASP A 231 3.74 -9.82 -0.82
C ASP A 231 5.23 -10.05 -1.04
N GLU A 232 5.66 -9.96 -2.30
CA GLU A 232 7.02 -10.32 -2.72
C GLU A 232 7.47 -11.70 -2.21
N ALA A 233 6.60 -12.70 -2.43
CA ALA A 233 6.80 -14.08 -2.02
C ALA A 233 8.05 -14.75 -2.63
N HIS A 234 8.76 -14.08 -3.54
CA HIS A 234 10.08 -14.52 -3.99
C HIS A 234 11.08 -14.62 -2.82
N HIS A 235 10.90 -13.90 -1.72
CA HIS A 235 11.70 -14.10 -0.49
C HIS A 235 11.47 -15.46 0.20
N LEU A 236 10.42 -16.20 -0.18
CA LEU A 236 10.07 -17.52 0.37
C LEU A 236 10.58 -18.70 -0.48
N ARG A 237 11.44 -18.48 -1.46
CA ARG A 237 11.86 -19.56 -2.36
C ARG A 237 12.84 -20.56 -1.76
N ASN A 238 13.59 -20.18 -0.71
CA ASN A 238 14.64 -21.03 -0.13
C ASN A 238 14.26 -21.55 1.28
N ARG A 239 14.12 -22.88 1.41
CA ARG A 239 13.73 -23.56 2.65
C ARG A 239 14.71 -23.40 3.81
N THR A 240 15.98 -23.09 3.54
CA THR A 240 16.98 -22.95 4.60
C THR A 240 16.85 -21.63 5.34
N THR A 241 16.16 -20.65 4.76
CA THR A 241 16.01 -19.29 5.31
C THR A 241 15.05 -19.25 6.50
N GLN A 242 15.28 -18.30 7.41
CA GLN A 242 14.36 -18.02 8.51
C GLN A 242 12.98 -17.56 8.02
N THR A 243 12.95 -16.84 6.89
CA THR A 243 11.74 -16.34 6.24
C THR A 243 10.83 -17.49 5.81
N TRP A 244 11.38 -18.52 5.13
CA TRP A 244 10.61 -19.71 4.77
C TRP A 244 10.14 -20.48 6.00
N ARG A 245 11.01 -20.64 7.01
CA ARG A 245 10.63 -21.33 8.26
C ARG A 245 9.43 -20.67 8.93
N LEU A 246 9.44 -19.35 9.09
CA LEU A 246 8.30 -18.58 9.58
C LEU A 246 7.04 -18.91 8.77
N ALA A 247 7.08 -18.73 7.44
CA ALA A 247 5.91 -18.94 6.59
C ALA A 247 5.37 -20.38 6.61
N SER A 248 6.26 -21.36 6.79
CA SER A 248 5.91 -22.78 6.90
C SER A 248 5.28 -23.15 8.25
N GLU A 249 5.61 -22.42 9.31
CA GLU A 249 5.08 -22.62 10.67
C GLU A 249 3.75 -21.89 10.90
N LEU A 250 3.40 -20.92 10.04
CA LEU A 250 2.14 -20.19 10.14
C LEU A 250 0.93 -21.12 9.98
N GLN A 251 0.08 -21.12 11.01
CA GLN A 251 -1.22 -21.74 10.98
C GLN A 251 -2.22 -20.84 10.24
N LYS A 252 -2.74 -21.33 9.12
CA LYS A 252 -3.55 -20.53 8.18
C LYS A 252 -4.65 -21.32 7.50
N GLN A 253 -5.83 -20.70 7.34
CA GLN A 253 -6.94 -21.26 6.56
C GLN A 253 -6.82 -20.85 5.08
N TYR A 254 -6.69 -19.55 4.81
CA TYR A 254 -6.49 -18.96 3.50
C TYR A 254 -5.08 -18.38 3.37
N ALA A 255 -4.53 -18.40 2.15
CA ALA A 255 -3.16 -17.97 1.92
C ALA A 255 -2.97 -17.39 0.52
N LEU A 256 -2.47 -16.16 0.43
CA LEU A 256 -2.11 -15.53 -0.85
C LEU A 256 -0.62 -15.26 -0.89
N LEU A 257 0.08 -15.83 -1.87
CA LEU A 257 1.48 -15.53 -2.16
C LEU A 257 1.53 -14.67 -3.43
N LEU A 258 2.07 -13.46 -3.34
CA LEU A 258 2.12 -12.52 -4.45
C LEU A 258 3.57 -12.39 -4.92
N THR A 259 3.86 -12.65 -6.20
CA THR A 259 5.21 -12.45 -6.75
C THR A 259 5.15 -12.36 -8.27
N ALA A 260 5.85 -11.42 -8.90
CA ALA A 260 5.92 -11.41 -10.37
C ALA A 260 6.81 -12.53 -10.94
N THR A 261 7.74 -13.05 -10.13
CA THR A 261 8.82 -13.96 -10.53
C THR A 261 8.86 -15.20 -9.61
N PRO A 262 8.06 -16.24 -9.91
CA PRO A 262 7.99 -17.43 -9.07
C PRO A 262 9.27 -18.30 -9.10
N VAL A 263 10.14 -18.16 -10.12
CA VAL A 263 11.39 -18.92 -10.29
C VAL A 263 12.54 -17.98 -10.65
N GLN A 264 13.74 -18.19 -10.07
CA GLN A 264 14.98 -17.49 -10.42
C GLN A 264 16.12 -18.43 -10.77
N ASN A 265 16.49 -19.33 -9.85
CA ASN A 265 17.71 -20.11 -10.03
C ASN A 265 17.44 -21.58 -10.35
N ASN A 266 16.30 -22.11 -9.88
CA ASN A 266 15.93 -23.50 -10.08
C ASN A 266 14.44 -23.72 -9.84
N LEU A 267 13.89 -24.78 -10.45
CA LEU A 267 12.49 -25.16 -10.30
C LEU A 267 12.12 -25.65 -8.89
N GLU A 268 13.06 -25.97 -8.00
CA GLU A 268 12.74 -26.34 -6.61
C GLU A 268 12.19 -25.14 -5.82
N GLU A 269 12.52 -23.91 -6.25
CA GLU A 269 11.93 -22.68 -5.70
C GLU A 269 10.42 -22.66 -5.85
N LEU A 270 9.91 -23.04 -7.02
CA LEU A 270 8.48 -23.20 -7.28
C LEU A 270 7.86 -24.28 -6.41
N PHE A 271 8.55 -25.41 -6.25
CA PHE A 271 8.10 -26.47 -5.34
C PHE A 271 7.94 -25.95 -3.90
N ASN A 272 8.87 -25.11 -3.44
CA ASN A 272 8.84 -24.54 -2.10
C ASN A 272 7.65 -23.60 -1.91
N LEU A 273 7.36 -22.72 -2.89
CA LEU A 273 6.22 -21.81 -2.84
C LEU A 273 4.88 -22.56 -2.86
N VAL A 274 4.72 -23.51 -3.78
CA VAL A 274 3.48 -24.31 -3.89
C VAL A 274 3.25 -25.15 -2.62
N THR A 275 4.32 -25.70 -2.03
CA THR A 275 4.22 -26.46 -0.78
C THR A 275 3.72 -25.61 0.40
N LEU A 276 3.98 -24.30 0.42
CA LEU A 276 3.48 -23.40 1.47
C LEU A 276 1.96 -23.16 1.38
N LEU A 277 1.39 -23.30 0.18
CA LEU A 277 -0.05 -23.17 -0.08
C LEU A 277 -0.75 -24.52 0.09
N GLU A 278 -0.32 -25.52 -0.68
CA GLU A 278 -0.97 -26.82 -0.80
C GLU A 278 0.06 -27.96 -0.64
N PRO A 279 0.40 -28.34 0.61
CA PRO A 279 1.35 -29.41 0.88
C PRO A 279 0.92 -30.73 0.21
N GLY A 280 1.83 -31.31 -0.58
CA GLY A 280 1.60 -32.60 -1.24
C GLY A 280 1.08 -32.52 -2.68
N LEU A 281 0.64 -31.35 -3.17
CA LEU A 281 0.23 -31.17 -4.57
C LEU A 281 1.33 -31.60 -5.55
N LEU A 282 2.57 -31.22 -5.26
CA LEU A 282 3.76 -31.61 -6.03
C LEU A 282 4.49 -32.85 -5.46
N ARG A 283 3.80 -33.63 -4.62
CA ARG A 283 4.33 -34.81 -3.91
C ARG A 283 5.56 -34.46 -3.05
N THR A 284 6.64 -35.24 -3.17
CA THR A 284 7.89 -35.03 -2.40
C THR A 284 8.94 -34.32 -3.24
N ALA A 285 9.83 -33.55 -2.60
CA ALA A 285 10.90 -32.82 -3.29
C ALA A 285 11.76 -33.73 -4.19
N LYS A 286 12.08 -34.95 -3.72
CA LYS A 286 12.85 -35.94 -4.50
C LYS A 286 12.11 -36.41 -5.75
N GLN A 287 10.80 -36.62 -5.66
CA GLN A 287 9.98 -37.01 -6.81
C GLN A 287 9.80 -35.83 -7.77
N PHE A 288 9.56 -34.63 -7.24
CA PHE A 288 9.47 -33.41 -8.03
C PHE A 288 10.75 -33.19 -8.86
N GLN A 289 11.92 -33.26 -8.21
CA GLN A 289 13.21 -33.13 -8.88
C GLN A 289 13.40 -34.19 -9.97
N LYS A 290 13.04 -35.45 -9.70
CA LYS A 290 13.15 -36.54 -10.68
C LYS A 290 12.22 -36.36 -11.88
N GLN A 291 11.00 -35.85 -11.65
CA GLN A 291 9.93 -35.82 -12.65
C GLN A 291 9.94 -34.52 -13.48
N PHE A 292 10.29 -33.39 -12.88
CA PHE A 292 10.08 -32.07 -13.47
C PHE A 292 11.35 -31.25 -13.66
N VAL A 293 12.50 -31.66 -13.11
CA VAL A 293 13.75 -30.88 -13.19
C VAL A 293 14.77 -31.59 -14.08
N ASP A 294 15.36 -30.86 -15.03
CA ASP A 294 16.45 -31.41 -15.83
C ASP A 294 17.75 -31.57 -15.01
N LYS A 295 18.52 -32.62 -15.32
CA LYS A 295 19.75 -32.95 -14.59
C LYS A 295 20.91 -32.00 -14.88
N LYS A 296 20.96 -31.42 -16.09
CA LYS A 296 22.03 -30.54 -16.55
C LYS A 296 21.68 -29.08 -16.31
N ASP A 297 20.41 -28.73 -16.50
CA ASP A 297 19.91 -27.38 -16.30
C ASP A 297 18.69 -27.38 -15.37
N LYS A 298 18.88 -26.90 -14.14
CA LYS A 298 17.84 -26.92 -13.10
C LYS A 298 16.66 -25.97 -13.38
N LEU A 299 16.79 -25.11 -14.38
CA LEU A 299 15.77 -24.19 -14.82
C LEU A 299 14.90 -24.79 -15.93
N THR A 300 15.43 -25.72 -16.71
CA THR A 300 14.66 -26.37 -17.79
C THR A 300 13.68 -27.41 -17.21
N PRO A 301 12.35 -27.20 -17.38
CA PRO A 301 11.36 -28.15 -16.89
C PRO A 301 11.26 -29.38 -17.78
N ARG A 302 11.03 -30.53 -17.14
CA ARG A 302 10.61 -31.78 -17.77
C ARG A 302 9.12 -32.00 -17.54
N ASN A 303 8.46 -32.76 -18.42
CA ASN A 303 7.03 -33.05 -18.32
C ASN A 303 6.18 -31.78 -18.14
N LEU A 304 6.47 -30.77 -18.98
CA LEU A 304 5.94 -29.41 -18.83
C LEU A 304 4.42 -29.35 -18.75
N ASP A 305 3.70 -30.14 -19.55
CA ASP A 305 2.24 -30.14 -19.54
C ASP A 305 1.65 -30.67 -18.22
N GLU A 306 2.28 -31.70 -17.65
CA GLU A 306 1.88 -32.24 -16.34
C GLU A 306 2.21 -31.25 -15.22
N LEU A 307 3.37 -30.60 -15.29
CA LEU A 307 3.73 -29.53 -14.35
C LEU A 307 2.70 -28.39 -14.43
N HIS A 308 2.32 -27.96 -15.64
CA HIS A 308 1.32 -26.94 -15.85
C HIS A 308 -0.06 -27.33 -15.30
N ARG A 309 -0.48 -28.58 -15.53
CA ARG A 309 -1.74 -29.10 -14.98
C ARG A 309 -1.78 -29.00 -13.46
N LEU A 310 -0.68 -29.36 -12.78
CA LEU A 310 -0.60 -29.28 -11.32
C LEU A 310 -0.58 -27.82 -10.82
N LEU A 311 0.17 -26.94 -11.48
CA LEU A 311 0.25 -25.53 -11.11
C LEU A 311 -1.06 -24.77 -11.34
N ALA A 312 -1.85 -25.17 -12.34
CA ALA A 312 -3.13 -24.55 -12.67
C ALA A 312 -4.19 -24.71 -11.57
N GLU A 313 -3.95 -25.54 -10.55
CA GLU A 313 -4.81 -25.68 -9.37
C GLU A 313 -4.54 -24.63 -8.28
N VAL A 314 -3.45 -23.86 -8.37
CA VAL A 314 -3.07 -22.88 -7.34
C VAL A 314 -2.51 -21.57 -7.89
N MET A 315 -2.15 -21.50 -9.17
CA MET A 315 -1.44 -20.36 -9.75
C MET A 315 -2.33 -19.56 -10.71
N VAL A 316 -2.32 -18.23 -10.55
CA VAL A 316 -2.86 -17.27 -11.53
C VAL A 316 -1.71 -16.47 -12.12
N ARG A 317 -1.71 -16.23 -13.44
CA ARG A 317 -0.77 -15.29 -14.08
C ARG A 317 -1.43 -14.52 -15.22
N ASN A 318 -1.67 -13.23 -14.99
CA ASN A 318 -2.02 -12.28 -16.02
C ASN A 318 -0.78 -11.54 -16.55
N ARG A 319 -0.80 -11.14 -17.83
CA ARG A 319 0.24 -10.33 -18.48
C ARG A 319 -0.37 -9.07 -19.08
N ARG A 320 0.42 -7.99 -19.19
CA ARG A 320 -0.05 -6.73 -19.80
C ARG A 320 -0.57 -6.94 -21.23
N SER A 321 0.09 -7.82 -21.99
CA SER A 321 -0.30 -8.19 -23.35
C SER A 321 -1.66 -8.89 -23.41
N THR A 322 -2.00 -9.72 -22.42
CA THR A 322 -3.26 -10.49 -22.42
C THR A 322 -4.44 -9.66 -21.93
N VAL A 323 -4.20 -8.65 -21.10
CA VAL A 323 -5.25 -7.76 -20.59
C VAL A 323 -5.48 -6.50 -21.43
N GLY A 324 -4.68 -6.30 -22.49
CA GLY A 324 -4.82 -5.15 -23.40
C GLY A 324 -4.46 -3.80 -22.78
N LEU A 325 -3.65 -3.80 -21.71
CA LEU A 325 -3.24 -2.57 -21.02
C LEU A 325 -1.92 -2.07 -21.59
N GLN A 326 -1.93 -0.86 -22.16
CA GLN A 326 -0.72 -0.12 -22.48
C GLN A 326 -0.47 0.94 -21.41
N PHE A 327 0.70 0.91 -20.79
CA PHE A 327 1.16 2.01 -19.97
C PHE A 327 1.64 3.14 -20.89
N THR A 328 1.35 4.38 -20.49
CA THR A 328 1.86 5.57 -21.16
C THR A 328 3.38 5.64 -21.03
N ARG A 329 4.05 6.22 -22.02
CA ARG A 329 5.51 6.37 -21.97
C ARG A 329 5.87 7.39 -20.91
N ARG A 330 7.10 7.29 -20.42
CA ARG A 330 7.64 8.18 -19.39
C ARG A 330 8.86 8.88 -19.98
N TRP A 331 8.79 10.19 -20.11
CA TRP A 331 9.85 11.03 -20.66
C TRP A 331 10.52 11.78 -19.52
N ALA A 332 11.72 11.34 -19.15
CA ALA A 332 12.48 11.97 -18.08
C ALA A 332 13.48 12.98 -18.62
N LYS A 333 13.33 14.23 -18.20
CA LYS A 333 14.25 15.34 -18.46
C LYS A 333 14.97 15.72 -17.18
N THR A 334 16.28 15.60 -17.21
CA THR A 334 17.15 15.98 -16.10
C THR A 334 17.71 17.37 -16.34
N GLU A 335 17.32 18.31 -15.49
CA GLU A 335 17.75 19.70 -15.52
C GLU A 335 18.94 19.83 -14.55
N ARG A 336 20.15 19.74 -15.10
CA ARG A 336 21.39 19.92 -14.33
C ARG A 336 21.68 21.42 -14.16
N LEU A 337 21.59 21.89 -12.93
CA LEU A 337 21.64 23.30 -12.57
C LEU A 337 22.95 23.62 -11.84
N VAL A 338 23.68 24.63 -12.30
CA VAL A 338 24.88 25.08 -11.62
C VAL A 338 24.46 25.96 -10.44
N PRO A 339 24.77 25.58 -9.19
CA PRO A 339 24.40 26.39 -8.03
C PRO A 339 25.15 27.73 -8.04
N THR A 340 24.55 28.74 -7.42
CA THR A 340 25.25 30.00 -7.14
C THR A 340 26.44 29.78 -6.21
N THR A 341 27.39 30.70 -6.21
CA THR A 341 28.55 30.63 -5.30
C THR A 341 28.12 30.51 -3.83
N ALA A 342 27.06 31.21 -3.42
CA ALA A 342 26.51 31.13 -2.08
C ALA A 342 25.89 29.76 -1.78
N GLU A 343 25.10 29.20 -2.70
CA GLU A 343 24.53 27.83 -2.57
C GLU A 343 25.65 26.79 -2.44
N GLN A 344 26.70 26.90 -3.26
CA GLN A 344 27.83 25.97 -3.25
C GLN A 344 28.66 26.07 -1.96
N GLN A 345 28.86 27.28 -1.44
CA GLN A 345 29.58 27.51 -0.17
C GLN A 345 28.81 26.92 1.01
N LEU A 346 27.52 27.21 1.13
CA LEU A 346 26.67 26.65 2.17
C LEU A 346 26.63 25.12 2.11
N TYR A 347 26.42 24.56 0.90
CA TYR A 347 26.42 23.12 0.69
C TYR A 347 27.73 22.48 1.16
N SER A 348 28.86 23.05 0.78
CA SER A 348 30.18 22.52 1.14
C SER A 348 30.43 22.62 2.64
N ALA A 349 30.04 23.73 3.28
CA ALA A 349 30.23 23.93 4.72
C ALA A 349 29.41 22.92 5.54
N VAL A 350 28.13 22.72 5.18
CA VAL A 350 27.29 21.72 5.87
C VAL A 350 27.74 20.30 5.55
N ALA A 351 28.12 20.00 4.31
CA ALA A 351 28.65 18.68 3.95
C ALA A 351 29.90 18.33 4.79
N ASN A 352 30.80 19.28 4.98
CA ASN A 352 32.00 19.12 5.83
C ASN A 352 31.65 18.91 7.30
N PHE A 353 30.57 19.53 7.78
CA PHE A 353 30.05 19.30 9.12
C PHE A 353 29.41 17.91 9.26
N VAL A 354 28.56 17.50 8.32
CA VAL A 354 27.76 16.26 8.40
C VAL A 354 28.61 15.00 8.23
N ARG A 355 29.55 15.01 7.27
CA ARG A 355 30.27 13.80 6.84
C ARG A 355 31.01 13.06 7.97
N PRO A 356 31.74 13.72 8.89
CA PRO A 356 32.39 13.04 10.02
C PRO A 356 31.41 12.34 10.97
N HIS A 357 30.17 12.83 11.07
CA HIS A 357 29.13 12.25 11.94
C HIS A 357 28.42 11.04 11.34
N LEU A 358 28.62 10.77 10.04
CA LEU A 358 28.03 9.59 9.35
C LEU A 358 29.00 8.42 9.18
N ARG A 359 30.30 8.60 9.47
CA ARG A 359 31.29 7.52 9.41
C ARG A 359 31.02 6.46 10.47
N LYS A 360 31.22 5.18 10.12
CA LYS A 360 30.90 4.01 10.97
C LYS A 360 31.57 4.03 12.34
N ASP A 361 32.79 4.53 12.44
CA ASP A 361 33.55 4.59 13.70
C ASP A 361 33.29 5.86 14.52
N SER A 362 32.37 6.73 14.07
CA SER A 362 32.11 8.01 14.71
C SER A 362 31.23 7.87 15.94
N LYS A 363 31.71 8.36 17.09
CA LYS A 363 30.88 8.59 18.28
C LYS A 363 30.16 9.93 18.15
N SER A 364 29.14 9.96 17.30
CA SER A 364 28.36 11.18 17.03
C SER A 364 27.34 11.45 18.15
N PRO A 365 27.21 12.70 18.64
CA PRO A 365 26.09 13.09 19.51
C PRO A 365 24.76 13.19 18.74
N PHE A 366 24.82 13.20 17.41
CA PHE A 366 23.66 13.31 16.53
C PHE A 366 23.17 11.95 16.05
N SER A 367 21.86 11.82 15.89
CA SER A 367 21.31 10.67 15.19
C SER A 367 21.71 10.66 13.72
N ARG A 368 22.04 9.47 13.19
CA ARG A 368 22.35 9.27 11.77
C ARG A 368 21.25 9.83 10.85
N MET A 369 19.99 9.60 11.21
CA MET A 369 18.83 10.09 10.45
C MET A 369 18.77 11.62 10.37
N ALA A 370 19.08 12.34 11.45
CA ALA A 370 19.11 13.80 11.44
C ALA A 370 20.21 14.35 10.52
N MET A 371 21.37 13.70 10.52
CA MET A 371 22.50 14.04 9.64
C MET A 371 22.18 13.82 8.16
N LEU A 372 21.56 12.68 7.82
CA LEU A 372 21.10 12.41 6.46
C LEU A 372 20.02 13.39 6.02
N SER A 373 19.03 13.64 6.89
CA SER A 373 17.96 14.61 6.61
C SER A 373 18.52 16.02 6.36
N LEU A 374 19.55 16.44 7.09
CA LEU A 374 20.21 17.73 6.86
C LEU A 374 20.93 17.78 5.51
N GLN A 375 21.68 16.71 5.17
CA GLN A 375 22.36 16.63 3.89
C GLN A 375 21.38 16.66 2.70
N MET A 376 20.26 15.95 2.82
CA MET A 376 19.19 15.95 1.80
C MET A 376 18.46 17.29 1.71
N ALA A 377 18.29 18.00 2.84
CA ALA A 377 17.61 19.31 2.86
C ALA A 377 18.29 20.33 1.95
N LEU A 378 19.61 20.31 1.85
CA LEU A 378 20.39 21.18 0.97
C LEU A 378 20.24 20.85 -0.52
N GLY A 379 19.85 19.62 -0.86
CA GLY A 379 19.40 19.28 -2.20
C GLY A 379 18.06 19.93 -2.54
N SER A 380 17.25 20.27 -1.54
CA SER A 380 15.94 20.91 -1.73
C SER A 380 16.05 22.44 -1.72
N SER A 381 16.34 23.04 -0.56
CA SER A 381 16.48 24.50 -0.41
C SER A 381 17.32 24.85 0.82
N SER A 382 17.92 26.04 0.83
CA SER A 382 18.62 26.53 2.03
C SER A 382 17.65 26.69 3.21
N GLN A 383 16.41 27.10 2.95
CA GLN A 383 15.35 27.21 3.97
C GLN A 383 15.02 25.88 4.65
N ALA A 384 15.05 24.77 3.91
CA ALA A 384 14.88 23.44 4.49
C ALA A 384 16.01 23.04 5.44
N ALA A 385 17.24 23.47 5.15
CA ALA A 385 18.38 23.23 6.02
C ALA A 385 18.36 24.14 7.26
N ALA A 386 17.97 25.42 7.12
CA ALA A 386 18.02 26.42 8.19
C ALA A 386 17.33 25.97 9.49
N GLY A 387 16.08 25.50 9.39
CA GLY A 387 15.32 25.04 10.55
C GLY A 387 15.90 23.77 11.19
N THR A 388 16.53 22.90 10.39
CA THR A 388 17.18 21.68 10.88
C THR A 388 18.48 22.02 11.60
N LEU A 389 19.30 22.90 11.05
CA LEU A 389 20.54 23.41 11.67
C LEU A 389 20.25 24.07 13.02
N ALA A 390 19.23 24.93 13.08
CA ALA A 390 18.83 25.59 14.32
C ALA A 390 18.42 24.58 15.40
N LYS A 391 17.60 23.57 15.06
CA LYS A 391 17.22 22.50 16.00
C LYS A 391 18.40 21.66 16.45
N LEU A 392 19.36 21.38 15.57
CA LEU A 392 20.55 20.63 15.92
C LEU A 392 21.44 21.39 16.90
N ALA A 393 21.46 22.73 16.86
CA ALA A 393 22.20 23.56 17.80
C ALA A 393 21.71 23.45 19.25
N ASP A 394 20.49 22.94 19.45
CA ASP A 394 19.90 22.66 20.77
C ASP A 394 20.22 21.24 21.29
N THR A 395 21.00 20.45 20.55
CA THR A 395 21.39 19.09 20.96
C THR A 395 22.18 19.14 22.28
N PRO A 396 21.82 18.33 23.30
CA PRO A 396 22.58 18.27 24.54
C PRO A 396 24.02 17.78 24.31
N LYS A 397 24.97 18.29 25.09
CA LYS A 397 26.40 17.88 25.09
C LYS A 397 27.23 18.36 23.89
N LEU A 398 26.73 19.32 23.10
CA LEU A 398 27.57 19.99 22.10
C LEU A 398 28.60 20.91 22.76
N THR A 399 29.77 21.00 22.13
CA THR A 399 30.76 22.03 22.47
C THR A 399 30.25 23.42 22.07
N ALA A 400 30.75 24.47 22.72
CA ALA A 400 30.39 25.84 22.35
C ALA A 400 30.72 26.16 20.88
N GLY A 401 31.82 25.59 20.35
CA GLY A 401 32.23 25.76 18.96
C GLY A 401 31.27 25.08 17.97
N GLU A 402 30.85 23.84 18.22
CA GLU A 402 29.86 23.14 17.37
C GLU A 402 28.52 23.86 17.38
N LYS A 403 28.07 24.32 18.56
CA LYS A 403 26.83 25.08 18.69
C LYS A 403 26.90 26.38 17.88
N GLN A 404 27.99 27.14 18.00
CA GLN A 404 28.15 28.38 17.24
C GLN A 404 28.18 28.10 15.73
N THR A 405 28.91 27.06 15.30
CA THR A 405 28.98 26.64 13.89
C THR A 405 27.59 26.35 13.32
N LEU A 406 26.76 25.60 14.05
CA LEU A 406 25.39 25.28 13.63
C LEU A 406 24.50 26.52 13.52
N LEU A 407 24.61 27.46 14.47
CA LEU A 407 23.86 28.71 14.44
C LEU A 407 24.30 29.62 13.29
N ASP A 408 25.59 29.72 13.02
CA ASP A 408 26.13 30.50 11.91
C ASP A 408 25.65 29.94 10.56
N LEU A 409 25.72 28.61 10.38
CA LEU A 409 25.19 27.94 9.20
C LEU A 409 23.67 28.13 9.07
N ALA A 410 22.92 28.09 10.17
CA ALA A 410 21.49 28.34 10.15
C ALA A 410 21.16 29.77 9.69
N SER A 411 21.90 30.77 10.16
CA SER A 411 21.73 32.18 9.73
C SER A 411 22.02 32.34 8.24
N GLN A 412 23.17 31.80 7.78
CA GLN A 412 23.54 31.83 6.36
C GLN A 412 22.46 31.18 5.48
N ALA A 413 21.94 30.03 5.89
CA ALA A 413 20.89 29.33 5.17
C ALA A 413 19.56 30.11 5.12
N ALA A 414 19.20 30.80 6.21
CA ALA A 414 17.98 31.61 6.30
C ALA A 414 18.06 32.91 5.49
N GLU A 415 19.23 33.53 5.42
CA GLU A 415 19.47 34.78 4.68
C GLU A 415 19.53 34.57 3.17
N GLN A 416 19.78 33.34 2.72
CA GLN A 416 19.93 33.01 1.32
C GLN A 416 18.59 33.07 0.57
N ARG A 417 18.39 34.14 -0.20
CA ARG A 417 17.15 34.37 -0.97
C ARG A 417 17.19 33.86 -2.40
N GLU A 418 18.34 33.82 -3.05
CA GLU A 418 18.44 33.34 -4.42
C GLU A 418 18.46 31.81 -4.45
N SER A 419 17.72 31.22 -5.40
CA SER A 419 17.73 29.78 -5.61
C SER A 419 17.69 29.46 -7.11
N THR A 420 18.70 28.73 -7.57
CA THR A 420 18.81 28.33 -8.97
C THR A 420 17.66 27.42 -9.38
N LYS A 421 17.25 26.51 -8.48
CA LYS A 421 16.10 25.60 -8.70
C LYS A 421 14.78 26.35 -8.83
N VAL A 422 14.53 27.35 -7.99
CA VAL A 422 13.31 28.17 -8.07
C VAL A 422 13.24 28.93 -9.39
N ASN A 423 14.37 29.52 -9.81
CA ASN A 423 14.44 30.24 -11.09
C ASN A 423 14.16 29.31 -12.27
N ARG A 424 14.74 28.09 -12.28
CA ARG A 424 14.44 27.10 -13.32
C ARG A 424 12.99 26.63 -13.28
N LEU A 425 12.41 26.42 -12.09
CA LEU A 425 11.01 26.04 -11.95
C LEU A 425 10.08 27.08 -12.59
N LEU A 426 10.31 28.37 -12.37
CA LEU A 426 9.52 29.44 -12.99
C LEU A 426 9.58 29.38 -14.52
N GLN A 427 10.78 29.20 -15.10
CA GLN A 427 10.95 29.03 -16.54
C GLN A 427 10.24 27.77 -17.05
N LEU A 428 10.35 26.66 -16.33
CA LEU A 428 9.68 25.41 -16.67
C LEU A 428 8.15 25.56 -16.65
N LEU A 429 7.61 26.35 -15.71
CA LEU A 429 6.20 26.73 -15.69
C LEU A 429 5.83 27.71 -16.81
N ASP A 430 6.77 28.32 -17.52
CA ASP A 430 6.44 29.03 -18.76
C ASP A 430 6.49 28.10 -19.97
N GLU A 431 7.42 27.14 -19.98
CA GLU A 431 7.63 26.17 -21.06
C GLU A 431 6.54 25.09 -21.15
N PHE A 432 6.01 24.62 -20.01
CA PHE A 432 5.08 23.48 -19.96
C PHE A 432 3.66 23.88 -19.56
N PRO A 433 2.77 24.33 -20.48
CA PRO A 433 1.52 25.01 -20.13
C PRO A 433 0.46 24.16 -19.39
N ASP A 434 0.60 22.84 -19.38
CA ASP A 434 -0.35 21.92 -18.74
C ASP A 434 -0.15 21.83 -17.20
N LYS A 435 -1.00 21.02 -16.54
CA LYS A 435 -0.96 20.82 -15.08
C LYS A 435 0.26 19.98 -14.66
N MET A 436 0.96 20.45 -13.63
CA MET A 436 2.17 19.82 -13.11
C MET A 436 2.04 19.55 -11.60
N VAL A 437 2.54 18.40 -11.16
CA VAL A 437 2.68 18.06 -9.73
C VAL A 437 4.15 18.17 -9.36
N LEU A 438 4.48 19.06 -8.43
CA LEU A 438 5.82 19.22 -7.89
C LEU A 438 5.93 18.53 -6.53
N PHE A 439 6.95 17.70 -6.37
CA PHE A 439 7.26 17.01 -5.13
C PHE A 439 8.49 17.58 -4.44
N THR A 440 8.38 17.76 -3.12
CA THR A 440 9.46 18.11 -2.21
C THR A 440 9.38 17.25 -0.94
N GLN A 441 10.52 16.88 -0.35
CA GLN A 441 10.56 16.20 0.94
C GLN A 441 10.25 17.15 2.11
N PHE A 442 10.55 18.45 1.95
CA PHE A 442 10.61 19.39 3.05
C PHE A 442 9.47 20.41 3.01
N ARG A 443 8.76 20.53 4.13
CA ARG A 443 7.67 21.52 4.31
C ARG A 443 8.18 22.96 4.17
N ALA A 444 9.36 23.26 4.70
CA ALA A 444 9.97 24.59 4.56
C ALA A 444 10.22 24.96 3.08
N THR A 445 10.65 24.00 2.24
CA THR A 445 10.76 24.23 0.79
C THR A 445 9.39 24.51 0.17
N GLN A 446 8.35 23.76 0.54
CA GLN A 446 6.98 24.00 0.04
C GLN A 446 6.48 25.40 0.40
N GLU A 447 6.67 25.83 1.65
CA GLU A 447 6.28 27.17 2.13
C GLU A 447 7.05 28.26 1.39
N MET A 448 8.37 28.11 1.22
CA MET A 448 9.20 29.01 0.41
C MET A 448 8.71 29.09 -1.04
N LEU A 449 8.41 27.95 -1.68
CA LEU A 449 7.92 27.92 -3.06
C LEU A 449 6.57 28.62 -3.18
N GLN A 450 5.66 28.41 -2.23
CA GLN A 450 4.36 29.07 -2.20
C GLN A 450 4.52 30.59 -2.15
N GLU A 451 5.37 31.11 -1.26
CA GLU A 451 5.65 32.55 -1.14
C GLU A 451 6.22 33.11 -2.45
N ARG A 452 7.18 32.42 -3.05
CA ARG A 452 7.84 32.86 -4.29
C ARG A 452 6.93 32.83 -5.50
N LEU A 453 5.93 31.95 -5.51
CA LEU A 453 4.96 31.83 -6.59
C LEU A 453 3.74 32.74 -6.41
N ALA A 454 3.46 33.24 -5.19
CA ALA A 454 2.29 34.06 -4.87
C ALA A 454 2.19 35.38 -5.67
N GLY A 455 3.31 35.90 -6.18
CA GLY A 455 3.36 37.10 -7.04
C GLY A 455 3.44 36.81 -8.54
N THR A 456 3.34 35.55 -8.95
CA THR A 456 3.47 35.14 -10.35
C THR A 456 2.09 34.90 -10.99
N LYS A 457 2.05 34.75 -12.32
CA LYS A 457 0.82 34.39 -13.04
C LYS A 457 0.39 32.93 -12.82
N HIS A 458 1.19 32.11 -12.14
CA HIS A 458 0.93 30.69 -11.96
C HIS A 458 0.11 30.44 -10.69
N THR A 459 -1.06 29.83 -10.85
CA THR A 459 -1.93 29.42 -9.74
C THR A 459 -1.42 28.13 -9.11
N VAL A 460 -1.33 28.10 -7.77
CA VAL A 460 -0.70 27.02 -7.01
C VAL A 460 -1.66 26.48 -5.95
N ALA A 461 -1.82 25.15 -5.92
CA ALA A 461 -2.43 24.43 -4.82
C ALA A 461 -1.35 23.77 -3.96
N VAL A 462 -1.59 23.67 -2.65
CA VAL A 462 -0.63 23.11 -1.69
C VAL A 462 -1.19 21.86 -1.05
N PHE A 463 -0.39 20.79 -1.01
CA PHE A 463 -0.76 19.53 -0.41
C PHE A 463 0.31 19.06 0.58
N HIS A 464 -0.05 18.83 1.84
CA HIS A 464 0.86 18.25 2.83
C HIS A 464 0.15 17.38 3.87
N GLY A 465 0.94 16.61 4.62
CA GLY A 465 0.45 15.67 5.64
C GLY A 465 -0.44 16.31 6.71
N GLY A 466 -0.11 17.54 7.13
CA GLY A 466 -0.84 18.29 8.16
C GLY A 466 -2.21 18.84 7.77
N LEU A 467 -2.67 18.67 6.52
CA LEU A 467 -4.02 19.09 6.13
C LEU A 467 -5.08 18.13 6.69
N SER A 468 -6.24 18.67 7.07
CA SER A 468 -7.42 17.86 7.38
C SER A 468 -7.90 17.09 6.14
N ARG A 469 -8.74 16.06 6.32
CA ARG A 469 -9.30 15.31 5.18
C ARG A 469 -9.99 16.25 4.17
N MET A 470 -10.83 17.16 4.67
CA MET A 470 -11.49 18.17 3.83
C MET A 470 -10.49 19.10 3.16
N GLY A 471 -9.45 19.54 3.87
CA GLY A 471 -8.39 20.37 3.29
C GLY A 471 -7.62 19.66 2.16
N LYS A 472 -7.32 18.37 2.34
CA LYS A 472 -6.69 17.53 1.30
C LYS A 472 -7.59 17.41 0.06
N GLU A 473 -8.89 17.23 0.24
CA GLU A 473 -9.86 17.17 -0.86
C GLU A 473 -10.00 18.52 -1.56
N ALA A 474 -10.03 19.63 -0.81
CA ALA A 474 -10.06 20.98 -1.35
C ALA A 474 -8.82 21.28 -2.21
N ALA A 475 -7.61 20.94 -1.74
CA ALA A 475 -6.37 21.13 -2.50
C ALA A 475 -6.35 20.35 -3.83
N VAL A 476 -6.85 19.11 -3.83
CA VAL A 476 -6.95 18.31 -5.07
C VAL A 476 -8.00 18.88 -6.02
N ASN A 477 -9.13 19.38 -5.50
CA ASN A 477 -10.17 20.01 -6.31
C ASN A 477 -9.69 21.34 -6.91
N GLU A 478 -8.95 22.14 -6.14
CA GLU A 478 -8.31 23.36 -6.61
C GLU A 478 -7.32 23.06 -7.73
N PHE A 479 -6.47 22.04 -7.55
CA PHE A 479 -5.56 21.57 -8.59
C PHE A 479 -6.27 21.00 -9.81
N ARG A 480 -7.40 20.32 -9.64
CA ARG A 480 -8.22 19.86 -10.78
C ARG A 480 -8.82 21.04 -11.55
N GLY A 481 -9.24 22.08 -10.83
CA GLY A 481 -9.80 23.32 -11.39
C GLY A 481 -8.73 24.33 -11.80
N ALA A 482 -8.65 25.43 -11.06
CA ALA A 482 -7.91 26.62 -11.45
C ALA A 482 -6.40 26.52 -11.24
N ALA A 483 -5.91 25.75 -10.27
CA ALA A 483 -4.48 25.67 -10.00
C ALA A 483 -3.74 24.87 -11.08
N ARG A 484 -2.62 25.42 -11.54
CA ARG A 484 -1.77 24.80 -12.57
C ARG A 484 -0.65 23.97 -11.97
N LEU A 485 -0.20 24.32 -10.76
CA LEU A 485 0.82 23.59 -10.02
C LEU A 485 0.23 23.03 -8.72
N LEU A 486 0.50 21.77 -8.42
CA LEU A 486 0.30 21.20 -7.08
C LEU A 486 1.67 21.01 -6.43
N ILE A 487 1.94 21.71 -5.34
CA ILE A 487 3.16 21.49 -4.54
C ILE A 487 2.81 20.48 -3.44
N ALA A 488 3.39 19.29 -3.50
CA ALA A 488 3.09 18.19 -2.60
C ALA A 488 4.32 17.78 -1.77
N THR A 489 4.13 17.59 -0.46
CA THR A 489 5.11 16.87 0.37
C THR A 489 4.90 15.36 0.23
N GLU A 490 5.96 14.56 0.44
CA GLU A 490 5.89 13.08 0.36
C GLU A 490 4.71 12.52 1.19
N SER A 491 4.71 12.79 2.49
CA SER A 491 3.67 12.36 3.44
C SER A 491 2.26 12.88 3.18
N GLY A 492 2.13 13.92 2.36
CA GLY A 492 0.83 14.44 1.99
C GLY A 492 0.22 13.61 0.87
N SER A 493 0.97 13.47 -0.21
CA SER A 493 0.51 12.92 -1.49
C SER A 493 0.13 11.44 -1.49
N GLU A 494 0.48 10.71 -0.42
CA GLU A 494 0.36 9.27 -0.36
C GLU A 494 -1.04 8.76 -0.69
N GLY A 495 -1.06 7.74 -1.54
CA GLY A 495 -2.27 7.05 -1.95
C GLY A 495 -3.21 7.84 -2.87
N ARG A 496 -2.94 9.11 -3.22
CA ARG A 496 -3.86 9.93 -4.04
C ARG A 496 -3.77 9.63 -5.53
N ASN A 497 -4.91 9.79 -6.21
CA ASN A 497 -5.02 9.66 -7.66
C ASN A 497 -4.89 11.05 -8.30
N LEU A 498 -3.77 11.29 -9.01
CA LEU A 498 -3.48 12.54 -9.70
C LEU A 498 -3.38 12.33 -11.22
N GLN A 499 -3.99 11.27 -11.77
CA GLN A 499 -3.94 10.90 -13.20
C GLN A 499 -4.48 11.98 -14.15
N PHE A 500 -5.22 12.98 -13.66
CA PHE A 500 -5.63 14.12 -14.48
C PHE A 500 -4.47 15.08 -14.81
N ALA A 501 -3.33 14.95 -14.12
CA ALA A 501 -2.06 15.55 -14.49
C ALA A 501 -1.13 14.50 -15.11
N HIS A 502 -0.23 14.96 -15.98
CA HIS A 502 0.73 14.12 -16.68
C HIS A 502 2.16 14.68 -16.64
N ALA A 503 2.40 15.76 -15.88
CA ALA A 503 3.74 16.24 -15.60
C ALA A 503 4.07 16.16 -14.10
N LEU A 504 5.26 15.65 -13.82
CA LEU A 504 5.86 15.53 -12.49
C LEU A 504 7.13 16.40 -12.46
N CYS A 505 7.31 17.21 -11.43
CA CYS A 505 8.57 17.88 -11.14
C CYS A 505 9.12 17.40 -9.79
N ASN A 506 10.25 16.69 -9.80
CA ASN A 506 11.01 16.42 -8.59
C ASN A 506 11.89 17.64 -8.29
N PHE A 507 11.49 18.43 -7.30
CA PHE A 507 12.26 19.61 -6.89
C PHE A 507 13.51 19.20 -6.09
N ASP A 508 13.35 18.19 -5.24
CA ASP A 508 14.43 17.41 -4.65
C ASP A 508 14.23 15.93 -4.93
N LEU A 509 15.37 15.21 -4.96
CA LEU A 509 15.38 13.78 -5.20
C LEU A 509 15.61 13.02 -3.89
N PRO A 510 14.70 12.11 -3.52
CA PRO A 510 14.96 11.17 -2.46
C PRO A 510 16.07 10.22 -2.91
N TRP A 511 16.93 9.81 -1.99
CA TRP A 511 18.01 8.88 -2.32
C TRP A 511 17.50 7.46 -2.55
N ASN A 512 16.33 7.11 -2.00
CA ASN A 512 15.66 5.84 -2.25
C ASN A 512 14.87 5.89 -3.60
N PRO A 513 15.22 5.07 -4.61
CA PRO A 513 14.58 5.06 -5.92
C PRO A 513 13.09 4.70 -5.86
N MET A 514 12.70 3.91 -4.85
CA MET A 514 11.32 3.49 -4.66
C MET A 514 10.40 4.68 -4.41
N ARG A 515 10.88 5.71 -3.70
CA ARG A 515 10.11 6.94 -3.46
C ARG A 515 9.89 7.72 -4.76
N ILE A 516 10.89 7.78 -5.64
CA ILE A 516 10.76 8.43 -6.96
C ILE A 516 9.68 7.73 -7.78
N GLU A 517 9.76 6.40 -7.87
CA GLU A 517 8.77 5.64 -8.63
C GLU A 517 7.37 5.74 -8.02
N GLN A 518 7.23 5.77 -6.69
CA GLN A 518 5.94 6.02 -6.05
C GLN A 518 5.35 7.38 -6.40
N ARG A 519 6.18 8.43 -6.57
CA ARG A 519 5.76 9.76 -7.06
C ARG A 519 5.25 9.68 -8.50
N ILE A 520 6.02 9.04 -9.39
CA ILE A 520 5.63 8.83 -10.80
C ILE A 520 4.33 8.03 -10.87
N GLY A 521 4.22 6.99 -10.06
CA GLY A 521 3.03 6.16 -9.90
C GLY A 521 1.82 6.90 -9.34
N ARG A 522 1.87 8.20 -8.98
CA ARG A 522 0.66 9.01 -8.71
C ARG A 522 -0.02 9.51 -9.99
N LEU A 523 0.73 9.62 -11.08
CA LEU A 523 0.29 10.07 -12.41
C LEU A 523 0.26 8.92 -13.42
N SER A 524 1.30 8.08 -13.42
CA SER A 524 1.49 6.93 -14.31
C SER A 524 0.77 5.68 -13.77
N ARG A 525 -0.55 5.59 -14.00
CA ARG A 525 -1.38 4.45 -13.61
C ARG A 525 -2.32 4.04 -14.73
N ILE A 526 -2.88 2.84 -14.64
CA ILE A 526 -3.91 2.34 -15.56
C ILE A 526 -5.07 3.33 -15.66
N GLY A 527 -5.40 3.76 -16.89
CA GLY A 527 -6.37 4.82 -17.17
C GLY A 527 -5.77 6.18 -17.49
N GLN A 528 -4.45 6.36 -17.32
CA GLN A 528 -3.73 7.50 -17.88
C GLN A 528 -3.69 7.38 -19.41
N THR A 529 -3.95 8.48 -20.10
CA THR A 529 -4.01 8.53 -21.58
C THR A 529 -2.92 9.39 -22.20
N LYS A 530 -2.26 10.24 -21.41
CA LYS A 530 -1.13 11.07 -21.85
C LYS A 530 0.19 10.48 -21.37
N ASP A 531 1.21 10.57 -22.20
CA ASP A 531 2.59 10.31 -21.80
C ASP A 531 2.97 11.19 -20.60
N ILE A 532 3.80 10.64 -19.72
CA ILE A 532 4.19 11.27 -18.46
C ILE A 532 5.52 12.00 -18.66
N GLU A 533 5.51 13.30 -18.44
CA GLU A 533 6.69 14.17 -18.45
C GLU A 533 7.27 14.26 -17.03
N ILE A 534 8.54 13.91 -16.87
CA ILE A 534 9.23 13.87 -15.57
C ILE A 534 10.39 14.87 -15.62
N PHE A 535 10.29 15.95 -14.85
CA PHE A 535 11.33 16.95 -14.70
C PHE A 535 12.08 16.71 -13.39
N ASN A 536 13.38 16.44 -13.46
CA ASN A 536 14.23 16.31 -12.28
C ASN A 536 15.14 17.54 -12.17
N LEU A 537 14.93 18.37 -11.15
CA LEU A 537 15.79 19.52 -10.89
C LEU A 537 16.94 19.10 -10.00
N VAL A 538 18.17 19.18 -10.52
CA VAL A 538 19.35 18.67 -9.83
C VAL A 538 20.46 19.71 -9.80
N SER A 539 20.96 20.01 -8.62
CA SER A 539 22.12 20.86 -8.39
C SER A 539 23.41 20.10 -8.71
N ALA A 540 24.23 20.66 -9.59
CA ALA A 540 25.49 20.09 -10.01
C ALA A 540 26.48 19.99 -8.83
N GLY A 541 27.27 18.93 -8.80
CA GLY A 541 28.30 18.77 -7.77
C GLY A 541 27.78 18.29 -6.40
N THR A 542 26.56 17.75 -6.36
CA THR A 542 25.92 17.29 -5.12
C THR A 542 25.70 15.78 -5.11
N VAL A 543 25.27 15.24 -3.95
CA VAL A 543 24.91 13.82 -3.84
C VAL A 543 23.73 13.46 -4.76
N GLU A 544 22.73 14.34 -4.89
CA GLU A 544 21.57 14.06 -5.75
C GLU A 544 21.94 13.92 -7.23
N GLU A 545 22.98 14.64 -7.71
CA GLU A 545 23.50 14.47 -9.08
C GLU A 545 24.02 13.05 -9.29
N SER A 546 24.79 12.55 -8.34
CA SER A 546 25.39 11.20 -8.45
C SER A 546 24.32 10.11 -8.32
N VAL A 547 23.35 10.30 -7.43
CA VAL A 547 22.20 9.39 -7.30
C VAL A 547 21.37 9.39 -8.57
N LEU A 548 20.99 10.55 -9.10
CA LEU A 548 20.17 10.58 -10.32
C LEU A 548 20.90 9.99 -11.51
N HIS A 549 22.20 10.29 -11.67
CA HIS A 549 23.00 9.71 -12.74
C HIS A 549 22.96 8.18 -12.69
N LEU A 550 23.17 7.60 -11.50
CA LEU A 550 23.07 6.17 -11.27
C LEU A 550 21.69 5.62 -11.67
N LEU A 551 20.62 6.25 -11.20
CA LEU A 551 19.25 5.79 -11.43
C LEU A 551 18.80 5.94 -12.88
N GLN A 552 19.22 7.00 -13.55
CA GLN A 552 18.85 7.24 -14.95
C GLN A 552 19.72 6.45 -15.91
N ALA A 553 21.05 6.56 -15.82
CA ALA A 553 21.97 6.05 -16.82
C ALA A 553 22.23 4.53 -16.69
N LYS A 554 22.17 3.99 -15.47
CA LYS A 554 22.51 2.57 -15.23
C LYS A 554 21.25 1.71 -15.05
N LEU A 555 20.24 2.23 -14.35
CA LEU A 555 19.00 1.49 -14.10
C LEU A 555 17.90 1.73 -15.15
N ASN A 556 17.95 2.84 -15.89
CA ASN A 556 16.80 3.37 -16.63
C ASN A 556 15.54 3.43 -15.73
N LEU A 557 15.69 3.95 -14.50
CA LEU A 557 14.63 3.95 -13.48
C LEU A 557 13.27 4.38 -14.03
N PHE A 558 13.26 5.40 -14.89
CA PHE A 558 12.04 5.98 -15.44
C PHE A 558 11.32 5.09 -16.45
N GLU A 559 11.94 4.01 -16.93
CA GLU A 559 11.30 2.99 -17.79
C GLU A 559 10.76 1.81 -16.98
N LEU A 560 11.22 1.63 -15.73
CA LEU A 560 10.88 0.51 -14.87
C LEU A 560 9.59 0.76 -14.07
N VAL A 561 8.89 -0.32 -13.71
CA VAL A 561 7.71 -0.24 -12.82
C VAL A 561 8.10 -0.66 -11.39
N ILE A 562 7.45 -0.09 -10.36
CA ILE A 562 7.67 -0.34 -8.90
C ILE A 562 8.29 -1.70 -8.55
N GLY A 563 7.62 -2.81 -8.88
CA GLY A 563 8.10 -4.15 -8.49
C GLY A 563 9.35 -4.62 -9.24
N GLU A 564 9.64 -4.09 -10.42
CA GLU A 564 10.87 -4.39 -11.17
C GLU A 564 12.09 -3.78 -10.47
N ILE A 565 11.93 -2.57 -9.90
CA ILE A 565 12.99 -1.89 -9.16
C ILE A 565 13.32 -2.65 -7.88
N ASP A 566 12.31 -3.08 -7.12
CA ASP A 566 12.51 -3.84 -5.89
C ASP A 566 13.26 -5.15 -6.14
N MET A 567 12.91 -5.84 -7.22
CA MET A 567 13.59 -7.08 -7.64
C MET A 567 15.06 -6.86 -8.04
N ILE A 568 15.38 -5.72 -8.65
CA ILE A 568 16.76 -5.38 -9.03
C ILE A 568 17.56 -4.98 -7.77
N LEU A 569 16.98 -4.17 -6.89
CA LEU A 569 17.65 -3.68 -5.68
C LEU A 569 17.83 -4.77 -4.62
N GLY A 570 16.84 -5.65 -4.45
CA GLY A 570 16.86 -6.72 -3.46
C GLY A 570 18.02 -7.73 -3.65
N ASN A 571 18.52 -7.88 -4.87
CA ASN A 571 19.67 -8.74 -5.17
C ASN A 571 21.02 -8.17 -4.69
N LEU A 572 21.10 -6.88 -4.34
CA LEU A 572 22.38 -6.25 -4.04
C LEU A 572 22.81 -6.37 -2.59
N GLU A 573 21.89 -6.09 -1.65
CA GLU A 573 22.16 -6.07 -0.21
C GLU A 573 20.87 -6.43 0.57
N GLU A 574 20.61 -7.74 0.74
CA GLU A 574 19.37 -8.32 1.30
C GLU A 574 18.89 -7.77 2.68
N GLU A 575 19.69 -6.92 3.33
CA GLU A 575 19.40 -6.38 4.66
C GLU A 575 19.53 -4.85 4.78
N ARG A 576 19.83 -4.12 3.69
CA ARG A 576 20.06 -2.66 3.75
C ARG A 576 19.19 -1.89 2.77
N GLU A 577 18.65 -0.77 3.24
CA GLU A 577 17.97 0.20 2.38
C GLU A 577 18.99 0.86 1.44
N PHE A 578 18.59 1.10 0.19
CA PHE A 578 19.46 1.73 -0.80
C PHE A 578 20.00 3.10 -0.35
N GLU A 579 19.18 3.88 0.35
CA GLU A 579 19.57 5.17 0.93
C GLU A 579 20.75 5.04 1.92
N ASP A 580 20.77 3.97 2.71
CA ASP A 580 21.86 3.71 3.65
C ASP A 580 23.17 3.32 2.95
N VAL A 581 23.08 2.64 1.79
CA VAL A 581 24.23 2.32 0.96
C VAL A 581 24.84 3.60 0.39
N VAL A 582 24.02 4.47 -0.20
CA VAL A 582 24.46 5.77 -0.73
C VAL A 582 25.08 6.64 0.37
N ALA A 583 24.44 6.70 1.53
CA ALA A 583 24.92 7.42 2.69
C ALA A 583 26.32 6.96 3.14
N ASP A 584 26.54 5.65 3.23
CA ASP A 584 27.84 5.10 3.61
C ASP A 584 28.91 5.39 2.57
N LEU A 585 28.61 5.18 1.28
CA LEU A 585 29.56 5.49 0.21
C LEU A 585 29.95 6.97 0.25
N TRP A 586 29.01 7.86 0.49
CA TRP A 586 29.28 9.30 0.61
C TRP A 586 30.13 9.65 1.83
N ALA A 587 29.79 9.09 3.00
CA ALA A 587 30.48 9.34 4.26
C ALA A 587 31.92 8.80 4.27
N GLU A 588 32.15 7.66 3.63
CA GLU A 588 33.45 6.98 3.52
C GLU A 588 34.35 7.57 2.42
N SER A 589 33.79 8.34 1.49
CA SER A 589 34.58 8.95 0.42
C SER A 589 35.52 10.03 0.96
N ASN A 590 36.58 10.34 0.22
CA ASN A 590 37.50 11.45 0.54
C ASN A 590 37.01 12.78 -0.05
N ASP A 591 36.50 12.75 -1.27
CA ASP A 591 35.99 13.91 -2.00
C ASP A 591 34.82 13.49 -2.90
N LEU A 592 34.36 14.40 -3.75
CA LEU A 592 33.27 14.13 -4.69
C LEU A 592 33.69 13.21 -5.84
N THR A 593 34.96 13.20 -6.22
CA THR A 593 35.48 12.35 -7.31
C THR A 593 35.52 10.89 -6.87
N ASP A 594 36.06 10.62 -5.68
CA ASP A 594 36.03 9.30 -5.04
C ASP A 594 34.58 8.82 -4.87
N PHE A 595 33.68 9.71 -4.41
CA PHE A 595 32.27 9.37 -4.29
C PHE A 595 31.63 8.98 -5.64
N ARG A 596 31.87 9.75 -6.70
CA ARG A 596 31.38 9.42 -8.05
C ARG A 596 31.91 8.07 -8.53
N GLN A 597 33.19 7.76 -8.30
CA GLN A 597 33.76 6.48 -8.67
C GLN A 597 33.11 5.31 -7.91
N ARG A 598 32.84 5.47 -6.61
CA ARG A 598 32.11 4.47 -5.81
C ARG A 598 30.68 4.29 -6.29
N MET A 599 30.01 5.37 -6.68
CA MET A 599 28.67 5.33 -7.26
C MET A 599 28.65 4.63 -8.63
N GLU A 600 29.68 4.82 -9.47
CA GLU A 600 29.83 4.08 -10.72
C GLU A 600 29.98 2.57 -10.48
N ASN A 601 30.81 2.18 -9.50
CA ASN A 601 30.96 0.77 -9.13
C ASN A 601 29.63 0.15 -8.64
N LEU A 602 28.84 0.91 -7.87
CA LEU A 602 27.48 0.49 -7.49
C LEU A 602 26.58 0.36 -8.73
N GLY A 603 26.73 1.25 -9.71
CA GLY A 603 26.01 1.23 -10.98
C GLY A 603 26.28 0.00 -11.82
N ASP A 604 27.52 -0.46 -11.87
CA ASP A 604 27.87 -1.66 -12.63
C ASP A 604 27.29 -2.91 -11.98
N ARG A 605 27.26 -2.97 -10.63
CA ARG A 605 26.54 -4.03 -9.90
C ARG A 605 25.03 -4.00 -10.20
N LEU A 606 24.42 -2.82 -10.26
CA LEU A 606 23.01 -2.63 -10.60
C LEU A 606 22.68 -3.07 -12.04
N ILE A 607 23.55 -2.77 -13.00
CA ILE A 607 23.41 -3.24 -14.40
C ILE A 607 23.41 -4.77 -14.44
N GLN A 608 24.34 -5.39 -13.71
CA GLN A 608 24.40 -6.85 -13.65
C GLN A 608 23.10 -7.42 -13.06
N ALA A 609 22.64 -6.89 -11.92
CA ALA A 609 21.38 -7.32 -11.30
C ALA A 609 20.17 -7.13 -12.24
N LYS A 610 20.14 -6.05 -13.02
CA LYS A 610 19.11 -5.80 -14.05
C LYS A 610 19.17 -6.83 -15.19
N ALA A 611 20.36 -7.16 -15.67
CA ALA A 611 20.53 -8.17 -16.72
C ALA A 611 20.09 -9.56 -16.24
N GLU A 612 20.43 -9.92 -15.00
CA GLU A 612 19.99 -11.15 -14.34
C GLU A 612 18.45 -11.19 -14.22
N TYR A 613 17.83 -10.09 -13.80
CA TYR A 613 16.38 -9.94 -13.76
C TYR A 613 15.72 -10.13 -15.14
N GLN A 614 16.26 -9.52 -16.20
CA GLN A 614 15.71 -9.66 -17.55
C GLN A 614 15.84 -11.09 -18.09
N GLN A 615 16.96 -11.76 -17.83
CA GLN A 615 17.15 -13.17 -18.18
C GLN A 615 16.15 -14.06 -17.43
N GLN A 616 15.94 -13.80 -16.15
CA GLN A 616 14.95 -14.48 -15.33
C GLN A 616 13.53 -14.29 -15.90
N GLN A 617 13.14 -13.07 -16.26
CA GLN A 617 11.83 -12.79 -16.85
C GLN A 617 11.63 -13.53 -18.18
N ALA A 618 12.66 -13.58 -19.04
CA ALA A 618 12.61 -14.32 -20.29
C ALA A 618 12.44 -15.83 -20.05
N HIS A 619 13.10 -16.36 -19.02
CA HIS A 619 13.00 -17.75 -18.62
C HIS A 619 11.61 -18.09 -18.06
N ASP A 620 11.10 -17.30 -17.11
CA ASP A 620 9.73 -17.43 -16.59
C ASP A 620 8.70 -17.37 -17.72
N ASN A 621 8.92 -16.49 -18.70
CA ASN A 621 8.02 -16.39 -19.84
C ASN A 621 8.01 -17.65 -20.71
N LYS A 622 9.15 -18.33 -20.85
CA LYS A 622 9.28 -19.60 -21.56
C LYS A 622 8.60 -20.75 -20.81
N ILE A 623 8.69 -20.77 -19.47
CA ILE A 623 8.01 -21.80 -18.66
C ILE A 623 6.51 -21.55 -18.71
N PHE A 624 6.04 -20.40 -18.23
CA PHE A 624 4.64 -20.23 -17.86
C PHE A 624 3.74 -19.73 -18.99
N GLY A 625 4.26 -18.98 -19.95
CA GLY A 625 3.43 -18.44 -21.04
C GLY A 625 2.21 -17.64 -20.53
N ASP A 626 1.12 -17.71 -21.29
CA ASP A 626 -0.21 -17.19 -20.93
C ASP A 626 -1.15 -18.29 -20.38
N ARG A 627 -0.61 -19.47 -20.05
CA ARG A 627 -1.40 -20.68 -19.73
C ARG A 627 -2.14 -20.63 -18.39
N PHE A 628 -1.84 -19.65 -17.54
CA PHE A 628 -2.43 -19.49 -16.21
C PHE A 628 -3.28 -18.22 -16.09
N ALA A 629 -3.57 -17.56 -17.20
CA ALA A 629 -4.58 -16.51 -17.21
C ALA A 629 -5.96 -17.18 -16.94
N PRO A 630 -6.80 -16.62 -16.06
CA PRO A 630 -8.14 -17.16 -15.84
C PRO A 630 -8.92 -17.20 -17.15
N ASP A 631 -9.71 -18.26 -17.36
CA ASP A 631 -10.57 -18.42 -18.54
C ASP A 631 -11.49 -17.20 -18.70
N GLN A 632 -11.72 -16.80 -19.96
CA GLN A 632 -12.51 -15.61 -20.32
C GLN A 632 -14.00 -15.76 -20.02
#